data_AF-A0A8I1PM26-F1
#
_entry.id   AF-A0A8I1PM26-F1
#
_cell.length_a   1.000
_cell.length_b   1.000
_cell.length_c   1.000
_cell.angle_alpha   90.00
_cell.angle_beta   90.00
_cell.angle_gamma   90.00
#
_symmetry.space_group_name_H-M   'P 1'
#
loop_
_entity.id
_entity.type
_entity.pdbx_description
1 polymer ?
#
loop_
_entity_poly.entity_id
_entity_poly.type
_entity_poly.pdbx_seq_one_letter_code
_entity_poly.pdbx_strand_id
1 'polypeptide(L)' 'SSPKYEALALAALGRHDEAAQVAARTRSDLVIGQLGTPAQRGAALARIAESLPVELRETFGRSGRLVTDRVRTS' A
#
# COMPACT_ATOMS: atom_id res chain seq x y z
N SER A 1 7.70 -0.79 19.36
CA SER A 1 6.68 -1.28 18.40
C SER A 1 6.84 -0.51 17.10
N SER A 2 6.82 -1.16 15.93
CA SER A 2 6.92 -0.44 14.64
C SER A 2 5.51 -0.02 14.19
N PRO A 3 5.28 1.27 13.88
CA PRO A 3 3.97 1.78 13.47
C PRO A 3 3.36 1.03 12.27
N LYS A 4 4.19 0.43 11.41
CA LYS A 4 3.74 -0.42 10.31
C LYS A 4 2.97 -1.65 10.80
N TYR A 5 3.53 -2.37 11.77
CA TYR A 5 2.89 -3.60 12.28
C TYR A 5 1.67 -3.27 13.12
N GLU A 6 1.69 -2.14 13.84
CA GLU A 6 0.53 -1.66 14.57
C GLU A 6 -0.64 -1.32 13.63
N ALA A 7 -0.40 -0.59 12.54
CA ALA A 7 -1.42 -0.30 11.54
C ALA A 7 -2.00 -1.59 10.92
N LEU A 8 -1.13 -2.55 10.58
CA LEU A 8 -1.57 -3.85 10.04
C LEU A 8 -2.39 -4.66 11.04
N ALA A 9 -2.00 -4.66 12.32
CA ALA A 9 -2.73 -5.33 13.39
C ALA A 9 -4.12 -4.69 13.59
N LEU A 10 -4.20 -3.36 13.64
CA LEU A 10 -5.48 -2.63 13.74
C LEU A 10 -6.39 -2.93 12.56
N ALA A 11 -5.84 -2.98 11.35
CA ALA A 11 -6.60 -3.36 10.16
C ALA A 11 -7.12 -4.79 10.21
N ALA A 12 -6.30 -5.74 10.71
CA ALA A 12 -6.70 -7.13 10.90
C ALA A 12 -7.80 -7.29 11.97
N LEU A 13 -7.88 -6.36 12.92
CA LEU A 13 -8.93 -6.28 13.93
C LEU A 13 -10.19 -5.52 13.46
N GLY A 14 -10.26 -5.10 12.18
CA GLY A 14 -11.38 -4.34 11.63
C GLY A 14 -11.40 -2.85 12.03
N ARG A 15 -10.38 -2.36 12.74
CA ARG A 15 -10.26 -0.96 13.20
C ARG A 15 -9.64 -0.09 12.10
N HIS A 16 -10.35 0.03 10.98
CA HIS A 16 -9.83 0.64 9.76
C HIS A 16 -9.46 2.13 9.92
N ASP A 17 -10.23 2.91 10.68
CA ASP A 17 -9.93 4.33 10.91
C ASP A 17 -8.64 4.54 11.71
N GLU A 18 -8.43 3.71 12.74
CA GLU A 18 -7.21 3.77 13.55
C GLU A 18 -6.00 3.24 12.78
N ALA A 19 -6.20 2.18 11.99
CA ALA A 19 -5.18 1.71 11.06
C ALA A 19 -4.76 2.81 10.08
N ALA A 20 -5.69 3.60 9.56
CA ALA A 20 -5.40 4.73 8.67
C ALA A 20 -4.58 5.83 9.38
N GLN A 21 -4.94 6.17 10.61
CA GLN A 21 -4.19 7.15 11.41
C GLN A 21 -2.75 6.69 11.67
N VAL A 22 -2.57 5.41 12.05
CA VAL A 22 -1.23 4.86 12.29
C VAL A 22 -0.46 4.72 10.97
N ALA A 23 -1.11 4.32 9.88
CA ALA A 23 -0.51 4.25 8.56
C ALA A 23 0.02 5.61 8.08
N ALA A 24 -0.70 6.70 8.32
CA ALA A 24 -0.23 8.06 7.99
C ALA A 24 1.08 8.43 8.71
N ARG A 25 1.32 7.89 9.92
CA ARG A 25 2.57 8.12 10.68
C ARG A 25 3.76 7.34 10.11
N THR A 26 3.52 6.26 9.37
CA THR A 26 4.61 5.43 8.81
C THR A 26 5.37 6.11 7.67
N ARG A 27 4.79 7.16 7.05
CA ARG A 27 5.31 7.81 5.83
C ARG A 27 5.65 6.84 4.69
N SER A 28 5.11 5.62 4.75
CA SER A 28 5.33 4.61 3.72
C SER A 28 4.15 4.64 2.78
N ASP A 29 4.37 5.03 1.53
CA ASP A 29 3.31 5.06 0.51
C ASP A 29 2.67 3.68 0.31
N LEU A 30 3.41 2.59 0.53
CA LEU A 30 2.83 1.25 0.49
C LEU A 30 1.83 1.03 1.62
N VAL A 31 2.17 1.39 2.85
CA VAL A 31 1.29 1.21 4.01
C VAL A 31 0.09 2.16 3.93
N ILE A 32 0.32 3.39 3.50
CA ILE A 32 -0.74 4.38 3.26
C ILE A 32 -1.67 3.93 2.12
N GLY A 33 -1.12 3.39 1.03
CA GLY A 33 -1.89 2.83 -0.10
C GLY A 33 -2.77 1.63 0.29
N GLN A 34 -2.37 0.89 1.33
CA GLN A 34 -3.11 -0.26 1.84
C GLN A 34 -4.17 0.11 2.88
N LEU A 35 -3.83 1.00 3.81
CA LEU A 35 -4.59 1.21 5.05
C LEU A 35 -5.11 2.64 5.26
N GLY A 36 -4.65 3.62 4.45
CA GLY A 36 -5.07 5.01 4.57
C GLY A 36 -6.51 5.26 4.16
N THR A 37 -6.98 6.50 4.28
CA THR A 37 -8.29 6.91 3.76
C THR A 37 -8.32 6.79 2.22
N PRO A 38 -9.50 6.72 1.57
CA PRO A 38 -9.59 6.58 0.11
C PRO A 38 -8.76 7.63 -0.67
N ALA A 39 -8.78 8.89 -0.22
CA ALA A 39 -7.98 9.96 -0.81
C ALA A 39 -6.47 9.76 -0.61
N GLN A 40 -6.05 9.35 0.60
CA GLN A 40 -4.65 9.06 0.90
C GLN A 40 -4.14 7.85 0.11
N ARG A 41 -4.97 6.83 -0.06
CA ARG A 41 -4.65 5.62 -0.83
C ARG A 41 -4.39 5.96 -2.29
N GLY A 42 -5.29 6.74 -2.91
CA GLY A 42 -5.11 7.19 -4.30
C GLY A 42 -3.81 7.97 -4.49
N ALA A 43 -3.55 8.95 -3.63
CA ALA A 43 -2.33 9.75 -3.70
C ALA A 43 -1.04 8.92 -3.48
N ALA A 44 -1.08 7.96 -2.56
CA ALA A 44 0.08 7.09 -2.29
C ALA A 44 0.33 6.11 -3.43
N LEU A 45 -0.71 5.52 -4.02
CA LEU A 45 -0.58 4.66 -5.20
C LEU A 45 -0.07 5.45 -6.42
N ALA A 46 -0.50 6.69 -6.60
CA ALA A 46 0.02 7.56 -7.66
C ALA A 46 1.53 7.81 -7.51
N ARG A 47 1.99 8.14 -6.31
CA ARG A 47 3.43 8.30 -6.03
C ARG A 47 4.24 7.03 -6.29
N ILE A 48 3.70 5.88 -5.90
CA ILE A 48 4.33 4.59 -6.22
C ILE A 48 4.40 4.41 -7.74
N ALA A 49 3.29 4.63 -8.45
CA ALA A 49 3.26 4.51 -9.91
C ALA A 49 4.28 5.43 -10.60
N GLU A 50 4.43 6.67 -10.15
CA GLU A 50 5.43 7.60 -10.70
C GLU A 50 6.86 7.08 -10.53
N SER A 51 7.16 6.47 -9.38
CA SER A 51 8.47 5.89 -9.08
C SER A 51 8.80 4.60 -9.84
N LEU A 52 7.80 3.96 -10.46
CA LEU A 52 8.00 2.71 -11.19
C LEU A 52 8.51 2.96 -12.62
N PRO A 53 9.30 2.03 -13.18
CA PRO A 53 9.56 1.95 -14.63
C PRO A 53 8.24 1.89 -15.41
N VAL A 54 8.22 2.49 -16.62
CA VAL A 54 6.99 2.67 -17.42
C VAL A 54 6.26 1.35 -17.68
N GLU A 55 7.02 0.27 -17.84
CA GLU A 55 6.53 -1.09 -18.10
C GLU A 55 5.73 -1.64 -16.91
N LEU A 56 6.09 -1.22 -15.69
CA LEU A 56 5.43 -1.65 -14.46
C LEU A 56 4.28 -0.72 -14.06
N ARG A 57 4.23 0.51 -14.59
CA ARG A 57 3.18 1.50 -14.27
C ARG A 57 1.80 1.05 -14.69
N GLU A 58 1.64 0.49 -15.89
CA GLU A 58 0.34 0.06 -16.39
C GLU A 58 -0.24 -1.09 -15.55
N THR A 59 0.59 -2.09 -15.24
CA THR A 59 0.20 -3.23 -14.42
C THR A 59 -0.12 -2.80 -12.99
N PHE A 60 0.70 -1.91 -12.42
CA PHE A 60 0.49 -1.37 -11.09
C PHE A 60 -0.76 -0.47 -11.03
N GLY A 61 -0.98 0.40 -12.01
CA GLY A 61 -2.12 1.31 -12.06
C GLY A 61 -3.47 0.57 -12.10
N ARG A 62 -3.51 -0.59 -12.77
CA ARG A 62 -4.71 -1.45 -12.83
C ARG A 62 -4.99 -2.22 -11.54
N SER A 63 -3.96 -2.68 -10.85
CA SER A 63 -4.11 -3.66 -9.76
C SER A 63 -3.74 -3.11 -8.38
N GLY A 64 -3.12 -1.94 -8.32
CA GLY A 64 -2.52 -1.36 -7.11
C GLY A 64 -1.38 -2.19 -6.53
N ARG A 65 -0.86 -3.17 -7.28
CA ARG A 65 0.19 -4.11 -6.84
C ARG A 65 1.12 -4.44 -8.00
N LEU A 66 2.36 -4.76 -7.69
CA LEU A 66 3.26 -5.36 -8.67
C LEU A 66 2.92 -6.84 -8.77
N VAL A 67 2.46 -7.26 -9.94
CA VAL A 67 2.32 -8.68 -10.26
C VAL A 67 3.67 -9.11 -10.83
N THR A 68 4.51 -9.71 -9.99
CA THR A 68 5.62 -10.50 -10.51
C THR A 68 5.02 -11.80 -11.01
N ASP A 69 5.19 -12.11 -12.29
CA ASP A 69 4.96 -13.46 -12.80
C ASP A 69 6.00 -14.38 -12.15
N ARG A 70 5.69 -14.82 -10.93
CA ARG A 70 6.55 -15.73 -10.19
C ARG A 70 6.28 -17.09 -10.82
N VAL A 71 7.08 -17.43 -11.82
CA VAL A 71 7.25 -18.83 -12.26
C VAL A 71 7.49 -19.62 -10.98
N ARG A 72 6.48 -20.39 -10.55
CA ARG A 72 6.66 -21.37 -9.49
C ARG A 72 7.59 -22.43 -10.08
N THR A 73 8.88 -22.29 -9.84
CA THR A 73 9.80 -23.42 -9.96
C THR A 73 9.45 -24.36 -8.81
N SER A 74 8.65 -25.37 -9.14
CA SER A 74 8.50 -26.60 -8.38
C SER A 74 9.80 -27.40 -8.42
#